data_AF-A0A8T5RYY0-F1
#
_entry.id   AF-A0A8T5RYY0-F1
#
_cell.length_a   1.000
_cell.length_b   1.000
_cell.length_c   1.000
_cell.angle_alpha   90.00
_cell.angle_beta   90.00
_cell.angle_gamma   90.00
#
_symmetry.space_group_name_H-M   'P 1'
#
loop_
_entity.id
_entity.type
_entity.pdbx_description
1 polymer ?
#
loop_
_entity_poly.entity_id
_entity_poly.type
_entity_poly.pdbx_seq_one_letter_code
_entity_poly.pdbx_strand_id
1 'polypeptide(L)'
;MFIISQEKLETKTIESCPECGGSVILNSFEVICKECGLVINGVFKASSFIFNQANKTSNLSKQYVALGERTDFVGGLGSFIDYENSKYLKDKTGKPLPPNEQKLYRRLKKNYAQFLRIKNHETEYRIFNILNKISLFLNLNKNLRNSAAYYYKKIVKNEENVINNISLIAFCIFHAVRKEYHNAPITINEIAKAFQNFGHRVNPRLILRDGIRYKHHLNNESLPHKSEDYIIRLINQVIHHKDLLERLEKKGTVWSKDEFQNRLLNMCRKILIELPILHRGGRNPFILTGAIIYLADKLLAKENKQKAILTQKMISEATHIAEYSIRDHYVNLLKPLFMNN
;
A
#
# COMPACT_ATOMS: atom_id res chain seq x y z
N MET A 1 2.10 25.46 -0.35
CA MET A 1 3.30 24.62 -0.54
C MET A 1 4.47 25.43 -0.03
N PHE A 2 4.69 25.45 1.29
CA PHE A 2 5.98 25.86 1.79
C PHE A 2 6.89 24.66 1.58
N ILE A 3 7.61 24.68 0.45
CA ILE A 3 8.85 23.92 0.37
C ILE A 3 9.68 24.55 1.47
N ILE A 4 9.70 23.94 2.66
CA ILE A 4 10.86 24.10 3.53
C ILE A 4 11.94 23.45 2.69
N SER A 5 12.59 24.27 1.87
CA SER A 5 13.91 23.98 1.39
C SER A 5 14.66 23.66 2.68
N GLN A 6 14.90 22.37 2.90
CA GLN A 6 16.16 22.01 3.49
C GLN A 6 17.18 22.52 2.48
N GLU A 7 17.45 23.84 2.53
CA GLU A 7 18.80 24.31 2.32
C GLU A 7 19.59 23.35 3.17
N LYS A 8 20.30 22.44 2.50
CA LYS A 8 21.48 21.86 3.08
C LYS A 8 22.23 23.11 3.55
N LEU A 9 22.22 23.38 4.85
CA LEU A 9 23.31 24.13 5.43
C LEU A 9 24.51 23.29 5.02
N GLU A 10 25.17 23.68 3.95
CA GLU A 10 26.54 23.30 3.69
C GLU A 10 27.28 23.84 4.90
N THR A 11 27.36 23.00 5.93
CA THR A 11 28.27 23.22 7.04
C THR A 11 29.63 23.22 6.38
N LYS A 12 30.16 24.40 6.05
CA LYS A 12 31.56 24.57 5.71
C LYS A 12 32.33 23.92 6.85
N THR A 13 32.84 22.72 6.62
CA THR A 13 33.69 22.02 7.57
C THR A 13 35.00 22.80 7.58
N ILE A 14 35.20 23.62 8.61
CA ILE A 14 36.42 24.39 8.78
C ILE A 14 37.51 23.39 9.20
N GLU A 15 38.38 23.03 8.25
CA GLU A 15 39.41 22.01 8.46
C GLU A 15 40.66 22.55 9.18
N SER A 16 40.88 23.87 9.17
CA SER A 16 42.05 24.51 9.77
C SER A 16 41.70 25.81 10.50
N CYS A 17 42.52 26.17 11.49
CA CYS A 17 42.35 27.40 12.24
C CYS A 17 42.65 28.63 11.37
N PRO A 18 41.76 29.64 11.32
CA PRO A 18 41.97 30.84 10.49
C PRO A 18 43.14 31.71 10.96
N GLU A 19 43.53 31.63 12.23
CA GLU A 19 44.60 32.47 12.80
C GLU A 19 45.98 31.82 12.69
N CYS A 20 46.10 30.53 13.06
CA CYS A 20 47.41 29.86 13.12
C CYS A 20 47.57 28.72 12.12
N GLY A 21 46.55 28.39 11.33
CA GLY A 21 46.55 27.24 10.42
C GLY A 21 46.51 25.86 11.12
N GLY A 22 46.54 25.84 12.45
CA GLY A 22 46.61 24.64 13.27
C GLY A 22 45.36 23.76 13.20
N SER A 23 45.53 22.50 13.62
CA SER A 23 44.45 21.51 13.59
C SER A 23 43.29 21.88 14.52
N VAL A 24 42.07 21.64 14.04
CA VAL A 24 40.83 21.95 14.75
C VAL A 24 40.26 20.68 15.38
N ILE A 25 39.87 20.76 16.65
CA ILE A 25 39.28 19.66 17.41
C ILE A 25 37.90 20.05 17.96
N LEU A 26 37.03 19.05 18.11
CA LEU A 26 35.74 19.20 18.77
C LEU A 26 35.91 18.94 20.27
N ASN A 27 35.64 19.95 21.09
CA ASN A 27 35.62 19.79 22.55
C ASN A 27 34.25 20.20 23.09
N SER A 28 33.56 19.25 23.74
CA SER A 28 32.20 19.40 24.26
C SER A 28 31.18 19.85 23.20
N PHE A 29 31.01 21.16 23.02
CA PHE A 29 30.07 21.76 22.06
C PHE A 29 30.73 22.88 21.26
N GLU A 30 32.05 22.93 21.22
CA GLU A 30 32.80 23.98 20.53
C GLU A 30 33.88 23.38 19.65
N VAL A 31 34.10 24.02 18.52
CA VAL A 31 35.13 23.73 17.55
C VAL A 31 36.31 24.63 17.91
N ILE A 32 37.37 24.05 18.45
CA ILE A 32 38.51 24.76 19.04
C ILE A 32 39.80 24.39 18.30
N CYS A 33 40.69 25.34 18.08
CA CYS A 33 42.04 25.04 17.60
C CYS A 33 42.90 24.41 18.70
N LYS A 34 43.56 23.29 18.40
CA LYS A 34 44.43 22.59 19.37
C LYS A 34 45.69 23.38 19.74
N GLU A 35 46.18 24.21 18.84
CA GLU A 35 47.48 24.91 18.98
C GLU A 35 47.33 26.27 19.67
N CYS A 36 46.43 27.12 19.19
CA CYS A 36 46.24 28.48 19.76
C CYS A 36 45.06 28.60 20.72
N GLY A 37 44.22 27.57 20.84
CA GLY A 37 43.04 27.58 21.72
C GLY A 37 41.87 28.43 21.22
N LEU A 38 41.93 28.96 19.99
CA LEU A 38 40.85 29.77 19.41
C LEU A 38 39.57 28.95 19.25
N VAL A 39 38.46 29.47 19.79
CA VAL A 39 37.11 28.92 19.57
C VAL A 39 36.59 29.45 18.23
N ILE A 40 36.48 28.55 17.25
CA ILE A 40 36.11 28.88 15.87
C ILE A 40 34.59 28.92 15.70
N ASN A 41 33.88 27.94 16.27
CA ASN A 41 32.42 27.83 16.15
C ASN A 41 31.81 27.05 17.33
N GLY A 42 30.56 27.38 17.66
CA GLY A 42 29.72 26.57 18.55
C GLY A 42 28.95 25.50 17.79
N VAL A 43 28.97 24.26 18.28
CA VAL A 43 28.14 23.16 17.79
C VAL A 43 26.76 23.26 18.43
N PHE A 44 25.80 23.78 17.67
CA PHE A 44 24.40 23.72 18.08
C PHE A 44 23.90 22.28 18.03
N LYS A 45 23.44 21.75 19.17
CA LYS A 45 22.79 20.45 19.21
C LYS A 45 21.51 20.51 18.38
N ALA A 46 21.20 19.43 17.66
CA ALA A 46 19.89 19.26 17.07
C ALA A 46 18.81 19.47 18.14
N SER A 47 17.71 20.10 17.73
CA SER A 47 16.58 20.42 18.60
C SER A 47 16.15 19.21 19.44
N SER A 48 15.79 19.47 20.70
CA SER A 48 15.37 18.42 21.65
C SER A 48 14.00 17.83 21.35
N PHE A 49 13.27 18.36 20.36
CA PHE A 49 11.98 17.81 19.98
C PHE A 49 12.16 16.46 19.28
N ILE A 50 11.19 15.58 19.50
CA ILE A 50 11.19 14.24 18.92
C ILE A 50 10.18 14.23 17.78
N PHE A 51 10.67 14.02 16.56
CA PHE A 51 9.81 13.69 15.42
C PHE A 51 9.63 12.19 15.33
N ASN A 52 8.41 11.72 15.59
CA ASN A 52 7.93 10.40 15.17
C ASN A 52 8.92 9.23 15.39
N GLN A 53 9.61 9.20 16.55
CA GLN A 53 10.56 8.13 16.87
C GLN A 53 9.82 6.80 16.97
N ALA A 54 10.15 5.86 16.09
CA ALA A 54 9.52 4.53 16.02
C ALA A 54 9.58 3.75 17.34
N ASN A 55 10.52 4.07 18.23
CA ASN A 55 10.81 3.32 19.45
C ASN A 55 10.07 3.82 20.71
N LYS A 56 9.37 4.97 20.65
CA LYS A 56 8.54 5.46 21.77
C LYS A 56 7.12 5.67 21.28
N THR A 57 6.25 4.72 21.62
CA THR A 57 4.83 4.68 21.24
C THR A 57 3.98 5.77 21.90
N SER A 58 4.53 6.52 22.87
CA SER A 58 3.81 7.55 23.60
C SER A 58 3.94 8.92 22.94
N ASN A 59 2.89 9.33 22.24
CA ASN A 59 2.64 10.74 21.85
C ASN A 59 2.50 11.69 23.07
N LEU A 60 2.59 11.16 24.29
CA LEU A 60 2.48 11.87 25.58
C LEU A 60 3.82 12.43 26.07
N SER A 61 4.94 12.18 25.37
CA SER A 61 6.21 12.81 25.75
C SER A 61 6.10 14.34 25.59
N LYS A 62 6.52 15.09 26.62
CA LYS A 62 6.52 16.58 26.62
C LYS A 62 7.33 17.20 25.47
N GLN A 63 8.13 16.40 24.77
CA GLN A 63 9.01 16.79 23.67
C GLN A 63 8.47 16.39 22.29
N TYR A 64 7.29 15.78 22.19
CA TYR A 64 6.72 15.38 20.90
C TYR A 64 6.20 16.58 20.11
N VAL A 65 6.62 16.69 18.85
CA VAL A 65 6.10 17.68 17.90
C VAL A 65 5.59 16.94 16.66
N ALA A 66 4.37 17.26 16.24
CA ALA A 66 3.81 16.77 14.99
C ALA A 66 4.12 17.75 13.85
N LEU A 67 4.53 17.24 12.69
CA LEU A 67 4.82 18.02 11.48
C LEU A 67 3.58 18.73 10.87
N GLY A 68 2.39 18.57 11.47
CA GLY A 68 1.14 19.22 11.07
C GLY A 68 0.51 18.68 9.79
N GLU A 69 1.30 18.45 8.74
CA GLU A 69 0.81 17.98 7.46
C GLU A 69 0.64 16.46 7.43
N ARG A 70 -0.62 16.01 7.41
CA ARG A 70 -0.99 14.61 7.20
C ARG A 70 -1.47 14.43 5.77
N THR A 71 -0.93 13.44 5.06
CA THR A 71 -1.31 13.19 3.66
C THR A 71 -2.74 12.66 3.56
N ASP A 72 -3.15 11.79 4.50
CA ASP A 72 -4.43 11.07 4.54
C ASP A 72 -5.56 11.82 5.27
N PHE A 73 -5.34 13.09 5.63
CA PHE A 73 -6.30 13.88 6.39
C PHE A 73 -6.44 15.30 5.82
N VAL A 74 -7.66 15.82 5.90
CA VAL A 74 -7.95 17.25 5.68
C VAL A 74 -8.03 17.88 7.05
N GLY A 75 -6.97 18.58 7.45
CA GLY A 75 -6.87 19.27 8.72
C GLY A 75 -6.41 20.71 8.52
N GLY A 76 -7.01 21.63 9.25
CA GLY A 76 -6.49 22.99 9.37
C GLY A 76 -5.30 23.07 10.34
N LEU A 77 -4.61 24.19 10.32
CA LEU A 77 -3.65 24.56 11.36
C LEU A 77 -4.43 24.77 12.67
N GLY A 78 -4.26 23.86 13.63
CA GLY A 78 -4.98 23.93 14.91
C GLY A 78 -4.89 22.65 15.73
N SER A 79 -5.29 22.74 16.99
CA SER A 79 -5.47 21.58 17.87
C SER A 79 -6.88 21.01 17.73
N PHE A 80 -7.04 19.71 18.02
CA PHE A 80 -8.34 19.04 18.03
C PHE A 80 -8.84 18.90 19.46
N ILE A 81 -10.15 19.06 19.64
CA ILE A 81 -10.81 18.74 20.92
C ILE A 81 -10.95 17.22 20.99
N ASP A 82 -9.96 16.58 21.62
CA ASP A 82 -9.84 15.12 21.82
C ASP A 82 -9.71 14.32 20.50
N TYR A 83 -9.52 13.01 20.62
CA TYR A 83 -9.43 12.07 19.49
C TYR A 83 -10.76 11.99 18.71
N GLU A 84 -10.69 11.78 17.40
CA GLU A 84 -11.88 11.74 16.52
C GLU A 84 -12.94 10.73 17.01
N ASN A 85 -12.52 9.52 17.40
CA ASN A 85 -13.39 8.40 17.78
C ASN A 85 -13.69 8.31 19.30
N SER A 86 -13.45 9.36 20.09
CA SER A 86 -13.73 9.32 21.52
C SER A 86 -15.25 9.37 21.81
N LYS A 87 -15.77 8.33 22.51
CA LYS A 87 -17.17 8.26 22.95
C LYS A 87 -17.45 9.19 24.13
N TYR A 88 -16.49 9.25 25.07
CA TYR A 88 -16.53 10.07 26.27
C TYR A 88 -15.26 10.90 26.32
N LEU A 89 -15.43 12.16 26.69
CA LEU A 89 -14.33 13.10 26.85
C LEU A 89 -13.79 12.92 28.26
N LYS A 90 -12.46 12.89 28.39
CA LYS A 90 -11.77 12.65 29.65
C LYS A 90 -10.91 13.84 30.01
N ASP A 91 -10.77 14.07 31.31
CA ASP A 91 -9.82 15.02 31.87
C ASP A 91 -8.37 14.57 31.66
N LYS A 92 -7.42 15.47 31.97
CA LYS A 92 -5.98 15.17 31.99
C LYS A 92 -5.62 13.93 32.84
N THR A 93 -6.44 13.61 33.83
CA THR A 93 -6.27 12.47 34.74
C THR A 93 -6.92 11.18 34.21
N GLY A 94 -7.61 11.23 33.06
CA GLY A 94 -8.31 10.10 32.46
C GLY A 94 -9.72 9.84 32.99
N LYS A 95 -10.22 10.66 33.94
CA LYS A 95 -11.60 10.59 34.44
C LYS A 95 -12.58 11.17 33.42
N PRO A 96 -13.79 10.58 33.24
CA PRO A 96 -14.79 11.14 32.34
C PRO A 96 -15.30 12.49 32.86
N LEU A 97 -15.54 13.43 31.94
CA LEU A 97 -16.10 14.74 32.29
C LEU A 97 -17.52 14.63 32.86
N PRO A 98 -17.94 15.54 33.75
CA PRO A 98 -19.30 15.61 34.25
C PRO A 98 -20.31 15.83 33.11
N PRO A 99 -21.59 15.43 33.26
CA PRO A 99 -22.57 15.42 32.17
C PRO A 99 -22.74 16.76 31.43
N ASN A 100 -22.69 17.88 32.17
CA ASN A 100 -22.85 19.22 31.60
C ASN A 100 -21.67 19.61 30.70
N GLU A 101 -20.44 19.37 31.16
CA GLU A 101 -19.22 19.61 30.38
C GLU A 101 -19.12 18.66 29.20
N GLN A 102 -19.47 17.39 29.41
CA GLN A 102 -19.53 16.39 28.35
C GLN A 102 -20.45 16.85 27.21
N LYS A 103 -21.60 17.47 27.53
CA LYS A 103 -22.53 18.07 26.54
C LYS A 103 -21.93 19.30 25.87
N LEU A 104 -21.32 20.20 26.64
CA LEU A 104 -20.68 21.42 26.12
C LEU A 104 -19.57 21.08 25.11
N TYR A 105 -18.60 20.26 25.50
CA TYR A 105 -17.47 19.94 24.64
C TYR A 105 -17.86 19.05 23.45
N ARG A 106 -18.89 18.20 23.56
CA ARG A 106 -19.47 17.51 22.39
C ARG A 106 -20.04 18.50 21.38
N ARG A 107 -20.74 19.55 21.84
CA ARG A 107 -21.25 20.62 20.97
C ARG A 107 -20.10 21.37 20.32
N LEU A 108 -19.07 21.73 21.07
CA LEU A 108 -17.88 22.41 20.54
C LEU A 108 -17.13 21.54 19.52
N LYS A 109 -16.89 20.26 19.82
CA LYS A 109 -16.26 19.30 18.89
C LYS A 109 -17.06 19.17 17.59
N LYS A 110 -18.40 19.13 17.67
CA LYS A 110 -19.28 19.09 16.49
C LYS A 110 -19.18 20.36 15.65
N ASN A 111 -19.19 21.53 16.28
CA ASN A 111 -19.05 22.82 15.61
C ASN A 111 -17.66 22.98 14.97
N TYR A 112 -16.60 22.54 15.66
CA TYR A 112 -15.24 22.55 15.13
C TYR A 112 -15.12 21.67 13.87
N ALA A 113 -15.67 20.46 13.90
CA ALA A 113 -15.69 19.56 12.75
C ALA A 113 -16.53 20.09 11.57
N GLN A 114 -17.39 21.08 11.79
CA GLN A 114 -18.19 21.68 10.72
C GLN A 114 -17.33 22.40 9.70
N PHE A 115 -16.22 23.04 10.10
CA PHE A 115 -15.30 23.73 9.18
C PHE A 115 -14.78 22.82 8.06
N LEU A 116 -14.48 21.55 8.38
CA LEU A 116 -14.04 20.55 7.40
C LEU A 116 -15.11 20.21 6.35
N ARG A 117 -16.37 20.56 6.63
CA ARG A 117 -17.53 20.32 5.77
C ARG A 117 -18.00 21.60 5.06
N ILE A 118 -17.30 22.73 5.25
CA ILE A 118 -17.58 24.00 4.59
C ILE A 118 -16.75 24.10 3.30
N LYS A 119 -17.19 24.95 2.36
CA LYS A 119 -16.65 25.11 1.00
C LYS A 119 -15.11 25.10 0.96
N ASN A 120 -14.58 24.48 -0.11
CA ASN A 120 -13.17 24.22 -0.45
C ASN A 120 -12.57 22.91 0.09
N HIS A 121 -12.94 22.46 1.29
CA HIS A 121 -12.39 21.24 1.89
C HIS A 121 -13.35 20.05 1.92
N GLU A 122 -14.63 20.29 1.64
CA GLU A 122 -15.69 19.29 1.73
C GLU A 122 -15.46 18.08 0.79
N THR A 123 -15.01 18.33 -0.44
CA THR A 123 -14.77 17.27 -1.44
C THR A 123 -13.63 16.37 -0.99
N GLU A 124 -12.49 16.94 -0.64
CA GLU A 124 -11.32 16.20 -0.14
C GLU A 124 -11.66 15.42 1.14
N TYR A 125 -12.41 16.02 2.07
CA TYR A 125 -12.82 15.36 3.31
C TYR A 125 -13.71 14.15 3.03
N ARG A 126 -14.68 14.28 2.12
CA ARG A 126 -15.51 13.15 1.67
C ARG A 126 -14.67 12.05 1.04
N ILE A 127 -13.69 12.41 0.20
CA ILE A 127 -12.81 11.47 -0.48
C ILE A 127 -11.91 10.71 0.49
N PHE A 128 -11.27 11.37 1.45
CA PHE A 128 -10.44 10.65 2.42
C PHE A 128 -11.25 9.79 3.39
N ASN A 129 -12.50 10.16 3.69
CA ASN A 129 -13.42 9.27 4.39
C ASN A 129 -13.74 8.01 3.58
N ILE A 130 -13.95 8.15 2.26
CA ILE A 130 -14.16 7.01 1.35
C ILE A 130 -12.88 6.16 1.28
N LEU A 131 -11.71 6.79 1.12
CA LEU A 131 -10.41 6.11 1.13
C LEU A 131 -10.21 5.31 2.42
N ASN A 132 -10.55 5.88 3.58
CA ASN A 132 -10.44 5.19 4.87
C ASN A 132 -11.35 3.94 4.93
N LYS A 133 -12.61 4.05 4.49
CA LYS A 133 -13.55 2.91 4.45
C LYS A 133 -13.06 1.81 3.51
N ILE A 134 -12.59 2.19 2.31
CA ILE A 134 -12.13 1.25 1.30
C ILE A 134 -10.79 0.61 1.70
N SER A 135 -9.90 1.38 2.30
CA SER A 135 -8.63 0.89 2.86
C SER A 135 -8.87 -0.17 3.92
N LEU A 136 -9.86 0.03 4.80
CA LEU A 136 -10.24 -0.97 5.79
C LEU A 136 -10.87 -2.21 5.14
N PHE A 137 -11.77 -2.02 4.17
CA PHE A 137 -12.44 -3.13 3.48
C PHE A 137 -11.46 -4.02 2.68
N LEU A 138 -10.49 -3.40 2.01
CA LEU A 138 -9.46 -4.09 1.24
C LEU A 138 -8.23 -4.49 2.08
N ASN A 139 -8.23 -4.24 3.40
CA ASN A 139 -7.10 -4.47 4.29
C ASN A 139 -5.77 -3.86 3.78
N LEU A 140 -5.82 -2.62 3.25
CA LEU A 140 -4.63 -1.92 2.78
C LEU A 140 -3.78 -1.44 3.96
N ASN A 141 -2.45 -1.53 3.79
CA ASN A 141 -1.51 -0.98 4.76
C ASN A 141 -1.61 0.56 4.83
N LYS A 142 -1.26 1.15 5.97
CA LYS A 142 -1.23 2.61 6.18
C LYS A 142 -0.35 3.32 5.17
N ASN A 143 0.77 2.71 4.76
CA ASN A 143 1.67 3.26 3.75
C ASN A 143 0.95 3.45 2.40
N LEU A 144 0.25 2.42 1.91
CA LEU A 144 -0.57 2.53 0.70
C LEU A 144 -1.62 3.62 0.79
N ARG A 145 -2.30 3.71 1.92
CA ARG A 145 -3.33 4.72 2.14
C ARG A 145 -2.74 6.12 2.04
N ASN A 146 -1.59 6.34 2.68
CA ASN A 146 -0.88 7.60 2.63
C ASN A 146 -0.38 7.93 1.22
N SER A 147 0.15 6.93 0.50
CA SER A 147 0.60 7.06 -0.89
C SER A 147 -0.55 7.39 -1.84
N ALA A 148 -1.71 6.74 -1.69
CA ALA A 148 -2.91 7.05 -2.46
C ALA A 148 -3.43 8.47 -2.18
N ALA A 149 -3.45 8.89 -0.91
CA ALA A 149 -3.85 10.24 -0.54
C ALA A 149 -2.87 11.30 -1.08
N TYR A 150 -1.56 11.01 -1.05
CA TYR A 150 -0.53 11.86 -1.64
C TYR A 150 -0.74 12.02 -3.16
N TYR A 151 -0.98 10.92 -3.90
CA TYR A 151 -1.23 11.01 -5.34
C TYR A 151 -2.49 11.80 -5.67
N TYR A 152 -3.56 11.63 -4.89
CA TYR A 152 -4.78 12.40 -5.04
C TYR A 152 -4.49 13.91 -4.86
N LYS A 153 -3.83 14.31 -3.77
CA LYS A 153 -3.45 15.72 -3.53
C LYS A 153 -2.55 16.27 -4.63
N LYS A 154 -1.59 15.47 -5.12
CA LYS A 154 -0.68 15.87 -6.21
C LYS A 154 -1.43 16.15 -7.51
N ILE A 155 -2.40 15.30 -7.87
CA ILE A 155 -3.20 15.47 -9.09
C ILE A 155 -4.13 16.68 -8.96
N VAL A 156 -4.91 16.78 -7.87
CA VAL A 156 -5.85 17.88 -7.64
C VAL A 156 -5.15 19.24 -7.65
N LYS A 157 -3.89 19.30 -7.19
CA LYS A 157 -3.11 20.53 -7.19
C LYS A 157 -2.64 20.96 -8.58
N ASN A 158 -2.38 20.01 -9.47
CA ASN A 158 -1.80 20.27 -10.79
C ASN A 158 -2.83 20.27 -11.92
N GLU A 159 -4.02 19.70 -11.70
CA GLU A 159 -5.11 19.64 -12.67
C GLU A 159 -6.17 20.69 -12.35
N GLU A 160 -6.51 21.53 -13.32
CA GLU A 160 -7.55 22.56 -13.17
C GLU A 160 -8.95 21.95 -12.96
N ASN A 161 -9.28 20.90 -13.70
CA ASN A 161 -10.62 20.31 -13.74
C ASN A 161 -10.58 18.79 -13.59
N VAL A 162 -10.89 18.32 -12.38
CA VAL A 162 -11.07 16.89 -12.09
C VAL A 162 -12.47 16.44 -12.51
N ILE A 163 -12.57 15.43 -13.38
CA ILE A 163 -13.86 14.91 -13.88
C ILE A 163 -14.71 14.36 -12.73
N ASN A 164 -14.13 13.48 -11.93
CA ASN A 164 -14.81 12.85 -10.81
C ASN A 164 -13.79 12.44 -9.74
N ASN A 165 -13.91 13.06 -8.56
CA ASN A 165 -13.00 12.81 -7.45
C ASN A 165 -13.07 11.36 -6.92
N ILE A 166 -14.23 10.68 -7.05
CA ILE A 166 -14.42 9.30 -6.57
C ILE A 166 -13.70 8.30 -7.48
N SER A 167 -13.77 8.46 -8.79
CA SER A 167 -13.02 7.60 -9.72
C SER A 167 -11.52 7.94 -9.68
N LEU A 168 -11.17 9.21 -9.45
CA LEU A 168 -9.79 9.63 -9.26
C LEU A 168 -9.15 8.94 -8.04
N ILE A 169 -9.79 8.94 -6.88
CA ILE A 169 -9.22 8.25 -5.70
C ILE A 169 -9.11 6.74 -5.93
N ALA A 170 -10.02 6.13 -6.68
CA ALA A 170 -9.92 4.73 -7.07
C ALA A 170 -8.68 4.48 -7.95
N PHE A 171 -8.37 5.40 -8.87
CA PHE A 171 -7.13 5.38 -9.65
C PHE A 171 -5.89 5.57 -8.76
N CYS A 172 -5.92 6.50 -7.80
CA CYS A 172 -4.80 6.71 -6.89
C CYS A 172 -4.50 5.46 -6.03
N ILE A 173 -5.53 4.77 -5.54
CA ILE A 173 -5.39 3.49 -4.84
C ILE A 173 -4.76 2.45 -5.77
N PHE A 174 -5.29 2.31 -6.99
CA PHE A 174 -4.75 1.40 -7.99
C PHE A 174 -3.27 1.69 -8.27
N HIS A 175 -2.91 2.94 -8.51
CA HIS A 175 -1.53 3.36 -8.76
C HIS A 175 -0.61 3.08 -7.57
N ALA A 176 -1.05 3.35 -6.34
CA ALA A 176 -0.29 3.07 -5.12
C ALA A 176 -0.03 1.57 -4.93
N VAL A 177 -1.05 0.74 -5.11
CA VAL A 177 -0.92 -0.72 -5.02
C VAL A 177 0.10 -1.23 -6.03
N ARG A 178 0.07 -0.72 -7.27
CA ARG A 178 1.03 -1.14 -8.30
C ARG A 178 2.46 -0.72 -8.03
N LYS A 179 2.67 0.38 -7.30
CA LYS A 179 4.00 0.89 -6.99
C LYS A 179 4.64 0.19 -5.80
N GLU A 180 3.89 -0.06 -4.73
CA GLU A 180 4.46 -0.59 -3.48
C GLU A 180 4.54 -2.12 -3.40
N TYR A 181 3.72 -2.86 -4.15
CA TYR A 181 3.65 -4.32 -3.98
C TYR A 181 4.21 -5.09 -5.18
N HIS A 182 5.26 -5.87 -4.92
CA HIS A 182 5.76 -6.89 -5.84
C HIS A 182 4.82 -8.11 -5.97
N ASN A 183 3.88 -8.31 -5.03
CA ASN A 183 2.99 -9.48 -5.00
C ASN A 183 1.55 -9.19 -5.47
N ALA A 184 1.35 -8.12 -6.24
CA ALA A 184 0.09 -7.74 -6.89
C ALA A 184 -1.19 -8.09 -6.09
N PRO A 185 -1.38 -7.52 -4.88
CA PRO A 185 -2.33 -8.05 -3.91
C PRO A 185 -3.77 -7.86 -4.36
N ILE A 186 -4.05 -6.83 -5.17
CA ILE A 186 -5.42 -6.39 -5.47
C ILE A 186 -5.58 -6.08 -6.96
N THR A 187 -6.62 -6.64 -7.57
CA THR A 187 -6.96 -6.35 -8.97
C THR A 187 -7.80 -5.09 -9.11
N ILE A 188 -7.78 -4.48 -10.31
CA ILE A 188 -8.64 -3.34 -10.61
C ILE A 188 -10.14 -3.65 -10.44
N ASN A 189 -10.52 -4.92 -10.65
CA ASN A 189 -11.88 -5.40 -10.45
C ASN A 189 -12.25 -5.46 -8.97
N GLU A 190 -11.34 -5.91 -8.11
CA GLU A 190 -11.53 -5.90 -6.65
C GLU A 190 -11.68 -4.48 -6.12
N ILE A 191 -10.88 -3.52 -6.61
CA ILE A 191 -11.03 -2.11 -6.26
C ILE A 191 -12.41 -1.61 -6.69
N ALA A 192 -12.80 -1.82 -7.95
CA ALA A 192 -14.11 -1.37 -8.44
C ALA A 192 -15.26 -1.98 -7.62
N LYS A 193 -15.22 -3.28 -7.31
CA LYS A 193 -16.20 -3.96 -6.45
C LYS A 193 -16.26 -3.35 -5.05
N ALA A 194 -15.11 -3.02 -4.45
CA ALA A 194 -15.08 -2.37 -3.14
C ALA A 194 -15.81 -1.02 -3.16
N PHE A 195 -15.58 -0.19 -4.18
CA PHE A 195 -16.32 1.08 -4.34
C PHE A 195 -17.83 0.85 -4.53
N GLN A 196 -18.21 -0.15 -5.35
CA GLN A 196 -19.62 -0.50 -5.58
C GLN A 196 -20.32 -0.96 -4.31
N ASN A 197 -19.66 -1.76 -3.47
CA ASN A 197 -20.20 -2.20 -2.17
C ASN A 197 -20.53 -1.04 -1.23
N PHE A 198 -19.82 0.09 -1.34
CA PHE A 198 -20.10 1.31 -0.59
C PHE A 198 -21.05 2.29 -1.32
N GLY A 199 -21.70 1.85 -2.40
CA GLY A 199 -22.70 2.63 -3.15
C GLY A 199 -22.10 3.58 -4.19
N HIS A 200 -20.82 3.46 -4.52
CA HIS A 200 -20.17 4.30 -5.52
C HIS A 200 -20.15 3.65 -6.91
N ARG A 201 -20.56 4.38 -7.94
CA ARG A 201 -20.61 3.92 -9.34
C ARG A 201 -19.22 3.98 -10.00
N VAL A 202 -18.29 3.15 -9.53
CA VAL A 202 -16.94 3.04 -10.10
C VAL A 202 -16.83 1.74 -10.90
N ASN A 203 -16.34 1.86 -12.14
CA ASN A 203 -16.08 0.74 -13.03
C ASN A 203 -14.58 0.67 -13.36
N PRO A 204 -14.02 -0.51 -13.67
CA PRO A 204 -12.62 -0.65 -14.08
C PRO A 204 -12.23 0.28 -15.23
N ARG A 205 -13.15 0.49 -16.20
CA ARG A 205 -12.95 1.42 -17.32
C ARG A 205 -12.76 2.87 -16.87
N LEU A 206 -13.47 3.30 -15.83
CA LEU A 206 -13.32 4.67 -15.29
C LEU A 206 -11.97 4.84 -14.61
N ILE A 207 -11.53 3.82 -13.85
CA ILE A 207 -10.21 3.81 -13.20
C ILE A 207 -9.10 3.89 -14.26
N LEU A 208 -9.23 3.14 -15.37
CA LEU A 208 -8.27 3.17 -16.47
C LEU A 208 -8.29 4.49 -17.24
N ARG A 209 -9.46 5.05 -17.51
CA ARG A 209 -9.62 6.37 -18.15
C ARG A 209 -8.90 7.45 -17.32
N ASP A 210 -9.14 7.46 -16.02
CA ASP A 210 -8.52 8.42 -15.11
C ASP A 210 -7.01 8.18 -15.02
N GLY A 211 -6.57 6.92 -15.14
CA GLY A 211 -5.15 6.61 -15.27
C GLY A 211 -4.51 7.16 -16.53
N ILE A 212 -5.13 7.01 -17.70
CA ILE A 212 -4.60 7.59 -18.94
C ILE A 212 -4.54 9.12 -18.83
N ARG A 213 -5.58 9.73 -18.26
CA ARG A 213 -5.67 11.19 -18.13
C ARG A 213 -4.66 11.74 -17.13
N TYR A 214 -4.60 11.22 -15.91
CA TYR A 214 -3.87 11.85 -14.80
C TYR A 214 -2.48 11.28 -14.55
N LYS A 215 -2.08 10.21 -15.25
CA LYS A 215 -0.75 9.59 -15.06
C LYS A 215 0.41 10.55 -15.34
N HIS A 216 0.26 11.54 -16.23
CA HIS A 216 1.33 12.50 -16.53
C HIS A 216 1.72 13.38 -15.33
N HIS A 217 0.84 13.55 -14.34
CA HIS A 217 1.15 14.23 -13.08
C HIS A 217 1.95 13.35 -12.10
N LEU A 218 1.99 12.04 -12.35
CA LEU A 218 2.67 11.03 -11.55
C LEU A 218 3.96 10.60 -12.25
N ASN A 219 5.01 10.30 -11.48
CA ASN A 219 6.28 9.86 -12.07
C ASN A 219 6.08 8.51 -12.78
N ASN A 220 6.61 8.38 -14.00
CA ASN A 220 6.12 7.43 -15.01
C ASN A 220 6.69 5.99 -14.90
N GLU A 221 7.22 5.60 -13.74
CA GLU A 221 8.04 4.39 -13.56
C GLU A 221 7.24 3.11 -13.29
N SER A 222 5.92 3.08 -13.56
CA SER A 222 5.11 1.91 -13.25
C SER A 222 5.39 0.76 -14.23
N LEU A 223 6.00 -0.32 -13.74
CA LEU A 223 6.19 -1.56 -14.49
C LEU A 223 4.88 -2.37 -14.59
N PRO A 224 4.60 -3.03 -15.73
CA PRO A 224 3.47 -3.96 -15.82
C PRO A 224 3.68 -5.15 -14.88
N HIS A 225 2.60 -5.63 -14.25
CA HIS A 225 2.64 -6.82 -13.41
C HIS A 225 2.89 -8.07 -14.25
N LYS A 226 3.71 -8.96 -13.70
CA LYS A 226 4.06 -10.23 -14.32
C LYS A 226 3.17 -11.36 -13.78
N SER A 227 3.29 -12.56 -14.35
CA SER A 227 2.51 -13.73 -13.89
C SER A 227 2.99 -14.22 -12.52
N GLU A 228 4.28 -14.04 -12.25
CA GLU A 228 4.99 -14.37 -11.02
C GLU A 228 4.37 -13.69 -9.79
N ASP A 229 4.00 -12.42 -9.95
CA ASP A 229 3.45 -11.57 -8.89
C ASP A 229 2.15 -12.15 -8.30
N TYR A 230 1.38 -12.90 -9.10
CA TYR A 230 0.09 -13.45 -8.69
C TYR A 230 0.13 -14.88 -8.13
N ILE A 231 1.25 -15.59 -8.27
CA ILE A 231 1.35 -17.03 -7.91
C ILE A 231 0.92 -17.24 -6.47
N ILE A 232 1.55 -16.53 -5.53
CA ILE A 232 1.35 -16.73 -4.10
C ILE A 232 -0.12 -16.51 -3.73
N ARG A 233 -0.72 -15.44 -4.27
CA ARG A 233 -2.12 -15.10 -4.01
C ARG A 233 -3.09 -16.16 -4.55
N LEU A 234 -2.92 -16.57 -5.80
CA LEU A 234 -3.83 -17.53 -6.43
C LEU A 234 -3.71 -18.93 -5.82
N ILE A 235 -2.49 -19.36 -5.47
CA ILE A 235 -2.28 -20.62 -4.75
C ILE A 235 -2.98 -20.56 -3.40
N ASN A 236 -2.80 -19.48 -2.63
CA ASN A 236 -3.49 -19.32 -1.35
C ASN A 236 -5.02 -19.42 -1.52
N GLN A 237 -5.60 -18.81 -2.55
CA GLN A 237 -7.04 -18.92 -2.83
C GLN A 237 -7.47 -20.37 -3.10
N VAL A 238 -6.72 -21.10 -3.93
CA VAL A 238 -7.01 -22.51 -4.25
C VAL A 238 -6.88 -23.40 -3.01
N ILE A 239 -5.84 -23.20 -2.21
CA ILE A 239 -5.56 -23.96 -1.00
C ILE A 239 -6.64 -23.74 0.09
N HIS A 240 -7.25 -22.56 0.15
CA HIS A 240 -8.36 -22.28 1.07
C HIS A 240 -9.75 -22.66 0.52
N HIS A 241 -9.82 -23.27 -0.67
CA HIS A 241 -11.08 -23.76 -1.21
C HIS A 241 -11.64 -24.91 -0.37
N LYS A 242 -12.96 -24.90 -0.12
CA LYS A 242 -13.65 -25.84 0.78
C LYS A 242 -13.44 -27.30 0.37
N ASP A 243 -13.54 -27.58 -0.93
CA ASP A 243 -13.52 -28.94 -1.48
C ASP A 243 -12.10 -29.54 -1.61
N LEU A 244 -11.05 -28.77 -1.30
CA LEU A 244 -9.68 -29.23 -1.52
C LEU A 244 -9.33 -30.44 -0.63
N LEU A 245 -9.70 -30.38 0.66
CA LEU A 245 -9.40 -31.44 1.63
C LEU A 245 -10.05 -32.76 1.24
N GLU A 246 -11.35 -32.75 0.93
CA GLU A 246 -12.06 -33.94 0.47
C GLU A 246 -11.44 -34.54 -0.80
N ARG A 247 -10.92 -33.69 -1.70
CA ARG A 247 -10.29 -34.17 -2.94
C ARG A 247 -8.92 -34.78 -2.67
N LEU A 248 -8.12 -34.24 -1.76
CA LEU A 248 -6.85 -34.84 -1.36
C LEU A 248 -7.08 -36.26 -0.83
N GLU A 249 -8.07 -36.43 0.05
CA GLU A 249 -8.47 -37.74 0.59
C GLU A 249 -8.99 -38.69 -0.51
N LYS A 250 -9.97 -38.24 -1.31
CA LYS A 250 -10.56 -39.04 -2.40
C LYS A 250 -9.56 -39.47 -3.47
N LYS A 251 -8.47 -38.73 -3.66
CA LYS A 251 -7.42 -39.04 -4.65
C LYS A 251 -6.27 -39.86 -4.06
N GLY A 252 -6.32 -40.18 -2.77
CA GLY A 252 -5.32 -41.02 -2.10
C GLY A 252 -3.96 -40.36 -1.98
N THR A 253 -3.89 -39.03 -1.92
CA THR A 253 -2.61 -38.32 -1.85
C THR A 253 -2.10 -38.28 -0.42
N VAL A 254 -0.82 -38.60 -0.21
CA VAL A 254 -0.19 -38.64 1.13
C VAL A 254 0.16 -37.23 1.64
N TRP A 255 -0.02 -36.20 0.81
CA TRP A 255 0.45 -34.86 1.10
C TRP A 255 -0.44 -34.12 2.09
N SER A 256 0.21 -33.42 3.02
CA SER A 256 -0.45 -32.39 3.79
C SER A 256 -0.81 -31.19 2.90
N LYS A 257 -1.75 -30.37 3.37
CA LYS A 257 -2.16 -29.13 2.69
C LYS A 257 -0.97 -28.20 2.41
N ASP A 258 -0.06 -28.07 3.37
CA ASP A 258 1.12 -27.21 3.26
C ASP A 258 2.17 -27.81 2.32
N GLU A 259 2.33 -29.14 2.33
CA GLU A 259 3.22 -29.82 1.39
C GLU A 259 2.73 -29.68 -0.05
N PHE A 260 1.44 -29.87 -0.28
CA PHE A 260 0.82 -29.66 -1.58
C PHE A 260 1.00 -28.21 -2.06
N GLN A 261 0.78 -27.23 -1.18
CA GLN A 261 1.03 -25.81 -1.48
C GLN A 261 2.48 -25.55 -1.92
N ASN A 262 3.46 -26.07 -1.18
CA ASN A 262 4.88 -25.87 -1.49
C ASN A 262 5.29 -26.53 -2.82
N ARG A 263 4.82 -27.77 -3.06
CA ARG A 263 5.06 -28.49 -4.32
C ARG A 263 4.47 -27.74 -5.51
N LEU A 264 3.23 -27.27 -5.37
CA LEU A 264 2.54 -26.53 -6.42
C LEU A 264 3.23 -25.20 -6.71
N LEU A 265 3.66 -24.48 -5.69
CA LEU A 265 4.40 -23.22 -5.83
C LEU A 265 5.74 -23.43 -6.55
N ASN A 266 6.49 -24.47 -6.19
CA ASN A 266 7.74 -24.81 -6.85
C ASN A 266 7.53 -25.20 -8.32
N MET A 267 6.49 -25.98 -8.61
CA MET A 267 6.16 -26.37 -9.99
C MET A 267 5.74 -25.17 -10.83
N CYS A 268 4.88 -24.29 -10.31
CA CYS A 268 4.51 -23.04 -11.00
C CYS A 268 5.72 -22.17 -11.35
N ARG A 269 6.70 -22.07 -10.44
CA ARG A 269 7.95 -21.33 -10.69
C ARG A 269 8.78 -21.97 -11.80
N LYS A 270 8.93 -23.30 -11.80
CA LYS A 270 9.64 -24.03 -12.86
C LYS A 270 9.00 -23.79 -14.23
N ILE A 271 7.68 -23.97 -14.34
CA ILE A 271 6.92 -23.72 -15.58
C ILE A 271 7.14 -22.30 -16.08
N LEU A 272 7.11 -21.31 -15.19
CA LEU A 272 7.34 -19.93 -15.57
C LEU A 272 8.78 -19.72 -16.07
N ILE A 273 9.80 -20.22 -15.38
CA ILE A 273 11.19 -20.10 -15.85
C ILE A 273 11.35 -20.68 -17.27
N GLU A 274 10.71 -21.81 -17.56
CA GLU A 274 10.75 -22.46 -18.87
C GLU A 274 9.89 -21.73 -19.93
N LEU A 275 8.84 -21.01 -19.53
CA LEU A 275 7.92 -20.34 -20.45
C LEU A 275 8.49 -19.00 -20.97
N PRO A 276 8.85 -18.89 -22.27
CA PRO A 276 9.50 -17.68 -22.80
C PRO A 276 8.57 -16.47 -22.81
N ILE A 277 9.15 -15.26 -22.74
CA ILE A 277 8.40 -13.99 -22.72
C ILE A 277 7.51 -13.83 -23.97
N LEU A 278 7.98 -14.29 -25.15
CA LEU A 278 7.23 -14.26 -26.40
C LEU A 278 5.90 -15.03 -26.30
N HIS A 279 5.92 -16.20 -25.67
CA HIS A 279 4.73 -17.02 -25.46
C HIS A 279 3.77 -16.43 -24.42
N ARG A 280 4.25 -15.55 -23.54
CA ARG A 280 3.41 -14.85 -22.57
C ARG A 280 2.76 -13.59 -23.14
N GLY A 281 3.32 -13.03 -24.20
CA GLY A 281 2.88 -11.79 -24.83
C GLY A 281 1.41 -11.78 -25.21
N GLY A 282 0.73 -10.65 -24.98
CA GLY A 282 -0.68 -10.43 -25.34
C GLY A 282 -1.71 -11.11 -24.43
N ARG A 283 -1.29 -11.97 -23.49
CA ARG A 283 -2.20 -12.65 -22.54
C ARG A 283 -2.28 -11.91 -21.21
N ASN A 284 -3.44 -12.01 -20.55
CA ASN A 284 -3.61 -11.43 -19.22
C ASN A 284 -2.78 -12.25 -18.20
N PRO A 285 -1.78 -11.65 -17.52
CA PRO A 285 -0.92 -12.37 -16.58
C PRO A 285 -1.68 -13.07 -15.46
N PHE A 286 -2.78 -12.48 -14.99
CA PHE A 286 -3.60 -13.07 -13.92
C PHE A 286 -4.29 -14.38 -14.35
N ILE A 287 -4.86 -14.38 -15.56
CA ILE A 287 -5.53 -15.56 -16.12
C ILE A 287 -4.50 -16.65 -16.45
N LEU A 288 -3.36 -16.24 -17.01
CA LEU A 288 -2.26 -17.16 -17.32
C LEU A 288 -1.75 -17.87 -16.06
N THR A 289 -1.57 -17.16 -14.94
CA THR A 289 -1.17 -17.79 -13.66
C THR A 289 -2.21 -18.82 -13.18
N GLY A 290 -3.50 -18.55 -13.33
CA GLY A 290 -4.55 -19.53 -13.03
C GLY A 290 -4.46 -20.81 -13.88
N ALA A 291 -4.13 -20.67 -15.17
CA ALA A 291 -3.90 -21.80 -16.06
C ALA A 291 -2.59 -22.55 -15.75
N ILE A 292 -1.55 -21.85 -15.30
CA ILE A 292 -0.28 -22.44 -14.86
C ILE A 292 -0.48 -23.27 -13.59
N ILE A 293 -1.30 -22.81 -12.64
CA ILE A 293 -1.67 -23.60 -11.45
C ILE A 293 -2.35 -24.91 -11.85
N TYR A 294 -3.24 -24.87 -12.85
CA TYR A 294 -3.88 -26.07 -13.38
C TYR A 294 -2.86 -27.02 -14.03
N LEU A 295 -1.93 -26.49 -14.85
CA LEU A 295 -0.86 -27.29 -15.45
C LEU A 295 0.06 -27.89 -14.39
N ALA A 296 0.44 -27.13 -13.37
CA ALA A 296 1.33 -27.56 -12.30
C ALA A 296 0.77 -28.79 -11.57
N ASP A 297 -0.52 -28.79 -11.24
CA ASP A 297 -1.18 -29.96 -10.64
C ASP A 297 -1.19 -31.18 -11.58
N LYS A 298 -1.36 -30.96 -12.89
CA LYS A 298 -1.30 -32.05 -13.89
C LYS A 298 0.10 -32.66 -14.02
N LEU A 299 1.14 -31.83 -13.98
CA LEU A 299 2.52 -32.30 -14.02
C LEU A 299 2.89 -33.05 -12.73
N LEU A 300 2.53 -32.50 -11.57
CA LEU A 300 2.71 -33.18 -10.29
C LEU A 300 1.98 -34.53 -10.23
N ALA A 301 0.80 -34.63 -10.86
CA ALA A 301 0.08 -35.88 -10.99
C ALA A 301 0.81 -36.90 -11.87
N LYS A 302 1.41 -36.46 -12.99
CA LYS A 302 2.22 -37.30 -13.91
C LYS A 302 3.50 -37.79 -13.23
N GLU A 303 4.24 -36.90 -12.56
CA GLU A 303 5.49 -37.22 -11.84
C GLU A 303 5.27 -38.24 -10.72
N ASN A 304 4.19 -38.09 -9.95
CA ASN A 304 3.89 -38.94 -8.81
C ASN A 304 2.99 -40.14 -9.13
N LYS A 305 2.69 -40.39 -10.41
CA LYS A 305 1.79 -41.47 -10.87
C LYS A 305 0.44 -41.50 -10.14
N GLN A 306 -0.14 -40.34 -9.91
CA GLN A 306 -1.40 -40.18 -9.19
C GLN A 306 -2.43 -39.40 -10.02
N LYS A 307 -3.67 -39.33 -9.54
CA LYS A 307 -4.72 -38.54 -10.19
C LYS A 307 -4.58 -37.07 -9.80
N ALA A 308 -4.75 -36.19 -10.79
CA ALA A 308 -4.78 -34.74 -10.58
C ALA A 308 -5.85 -34.33 -9.55
N ILE A 309 -5.46 -33.45 -8.63
CA ILE A 309 -6.31 -33.02 -7.51
C ILE A 309 -7.22 -31.89 -7.98
N LEU A 310 -6.63 -30.89 -8.66
CA LEU A 310 -7.32 -29.68 -9.10
C LEU A 310 -8.15 -29.91 -10.36
N THR A 311 -9.28 -29.21 -10.43
CA THR A 311 -10.12 -29.14 -11.63
C THR A 311 -10.23 -27.70 -12.09
N GLN A 312 -10.55 -27.50 -13.38
CA GLN A 312 -10.74 -26.15 -13.94
C GLN A 312 -11.85 -25.39 -13.20
N LYS A 313 -12.97 -26.08 -12.89
CA LYS A 313 -14.07 -25.54 -12.10
C LYS A 313 -13.62 -25.08 -10.70
N MET A 314 -12.88 -25.91 -9.98
CA MET A 314 -12.42 -25.55 -8.63
C MET A 314 -11.45 -24.36 -8.63
N ILE A 315 -10.55 -24.27 -9.61
CA ILE A 315 -9.67 -23.11 -9.77
C ILE A 315 -10.50 -21.87 -10.14
N SER A 316 -11.51 -22.02 -11.01
CA SER A 316 -12.41 -20.93 -11.39
C SER A 316 -13.18 -20.38 -10.19
N GLU A 317 -13.74 -21.26 -9.36
CA GLU A 317 -14.49 -20.88 -8.15
C GLU A 317 -13.58 -20.22 -7.11
N ALA A 318 -12.38 -20.76 -6.89
CA ALA A 318 -11.43 -20.22 -5.92
C ALA A 318 -10.86 -18.85 -6.34
N THR A 319 -10.57 -18.66 -7.62
CA THR A 319 -9.82 -17.49 -8.12
C THR A 319 -10.70 -16.43 -8.80
N HIS A 320 -11.98 -16.74 -9.02
CA HIS A 320 -12.93 -15.95 -9.82
C HIS A 320 -12.46 -15.69 -11.27
N ILE A 321 -11.57 -16.53 -11.80
CA ILE A 321 -11.21 -16.56 -13.21
C ILE A 321 -12.25 -17.42 -13.94
N ALA A 322 -12.71 -17.02 -15.13
CA ALA A 322 -13.67 -17.81 -15.87
C ALA A 322 -13.07 -19.15 -16.34
N GLU A 323 -13.80 -20.25 -16.16
CA GLU A 323 -13.34 -21.61 -16.46
C GLU A 323 -12.89 -21.75 -17.93
N TYR A 324 -13.63 -21.17 -18.87
CA TYR A 324 -13.28 -21.21 -20.30
C TYR A 324 -11.95 -20.49 -20.59
N SER A 325 -11.59 -19.46 -19.82
CA SER A 325 -10.32 -18.73 -20.00
C SER A 325 -9.13 -19.54 -19.50
N ILE A 326 -9.30 -20.28 -18.40
CA ILE A 326 -8.31 -21.24 -17.90
C ILE A 326 -8.08 -22.33 -18.96
N ARG A 327 -9.18 -22.86 -19.53
CA ARG A 327 -9.14 -23.89 -20.57
C ARG A 327 -8.44 -23.41 -21.84
N ASP A 328 -8.76 -22.21 -22.31
CA ASP A 328 -8.17 -21.62 -23.51
C ASP A 328 -6.64 -21.51 -23.39
N HIS A 329 -6.15 -20.91 -22.30
CA HIS A 329 -4.71 -20.82 -22.05
C HIS A 329 -4.06 -22.18 -21.84
N TYR A 330 -4.75 -23.14 -21.21
CA TYR A 330 -4.22 -24.49 -21.05
C TYR A 330 -4.09 -25.22 -22.39
N VAL A 331 -5.13 -25.25 -23.22
CA VAL A 331 -5.16 -26.03 -24.47
C VAL A 331 -4.27 -25.40 -25.54
N ASN A 332 -4.32 -24.07 -25.70
CA ASN A 332 -3.64 -23.40 -26.81
C ASN A 332 -2.16 -23.15 -26.55
N LEU A 333 -1.74 -23.03 -25.27
CA LEU A 333 -0.38 -22.65 -24.91
C LEU A 333 0.33 -23.72 -24.08
N LEU A 334 -0.24 -24.07 -22.93
CA LEU A 334 0.49 -24.84 -21.92
C LEU A 334 0.58 -26.33 -22.25
N LYS A 335 -0.50 -26.94 -22.72
CA LYS A 335 -0.54 -28.38 -23.02
C LYS A 335 0.44 -28.76 -24.14
N PRO A 336 0.51 -28.05 -25.30
CA PRO A 336 1.46 -28.39 -26.35
C PRO A 336 2.92 -28.27 -25.92
N LEU A 337 3.24 -27.33 -25.02
CA LEU A 337 4.61 -27.08 -24.57
C LEU A 337 5.09 -28.06 -23.51
N PHE A 338 4.22 -28.47 -22.57
CA PHE A 338 4.63 -29.21 -21.37
C PHE A 338 4.10 -30.65 -21.30
N MET A 339 3.06 -31.00 -22.05
CA MET A 339 2.42 -32.33 -21.96
C MET A 339 2.62 -33.21 -23.19
N ASN A 340 3.00 -32.64 -24.34
CA ASN A 340 3.21 -33.38 -25.59
C ASN A 340 4.61 -33.99 -25.74
N ASN A 341 5.39 -34.06 -24.65
CA ASN A 341 6.61 -34.84 -24.55
C ASN A 341 6.41 -36.09 -23.67
#